data_AF-A0A1H1BFJ2-F1
#
_entry.id   AF-A0A1H1BFJ2-F1
#
_cell.length_a   1.000
_cell.length_b   1.000
_cell.length_c   1.000
_cell.angle_alpha   90.00
_cell.angle_beta   90.00
_cell.angle_gamma   90.00
#
_symmetry.space_group_name_H-M   'P 1'
#
loop_
_entity.id
_entity.type
_entity.pdbx_description
1 polymer ?
#
loop_
_entity_poly.entity_id
_entity_poly.type
_entity_poly.pdbx_seq_one_letter_code
_entity_poly.pdbx_strand_id
1 'polypeptide(L)' 'MSRLNCLSCAVFLTVLLSGCASTQTARMSDKTLIQRQTDVDEVYVGYVNAIAKQRGTEVMWVNPPKKRMSGPIAATP' A
#
# COMPACT_ATOMS: atom_id res chain seq x y z
N MET A 1 0.51 -50.35 12.65
CA MET A 1 -0.11 -49.56 11.56
C MET A 1 -0.41 -48.11 11.95
N SER A 2 0.10 -47.55 13.06
CA SER A 2 -0.18 -46.15 13.48
C SER A 2 0.87 -45.11 13.06
N ARG A 3 1.98 -45.53 12.41
CA ARG A 3 3.04 -44.60 11.97
C ARG A 3 2.80 -44.05 10.57
N LEU A 4 2.02 -44.76 9.73
CA LEU A 4 1.64 -44.31 8.38
C LEU A 4 0.60 -43.17 8.41
N ASN A 5 -0.28 -43.15 9.43
CA ASN A 5 -1.33 -42.13 9.54
C ASN A 5 -0.81 -40.74 9.94
N CYS A 6 0.36 -40.67 10.59
CA CYS A 6 0.95 -39.41 11.02
C CYS A 6 1.67 -38.68 9.87
N LEU A 7 2.27 -39.45 8.96
CA LEU A 7 2.94 -38.93 7.77
C LEU A 7 1.95 -38.30 6.79
N SER A 8 0.75 -38.88 6.64
CA SER A 8 -0.28 -38.32 5.75
C SER A 8 -0.76 -36.94 6.21
N CYS A 9 -1.01 -36.75 7.51
CA CYS A 9 -1.38 -35.44 8.07
C CYS A 9 -0.29 -34.37 7.88
N ALA A 10 0.98 -34.76 7.99
CA ALA A 10 2.10 -33.82 7.79
C ALA A 10 2.19 -33.34 6.34
N VAL A 11 1.90 -34.20 5.36
CA VAL A 11 1.89 -33.83 3.93
C VAL A 11 0.70 -32.92 3.60
N PHE A 12 -0.47 -33.17 4.18
CA PHE A 12 -1.63 -32.27 3.97
C PHE A 12 -1.39 -30.87 4.56
N LEU A 13 -0.70 -30.77 5.70
CA LEU A 13 -0.35 -29.48 6.29
C LEU A 13 0.66 -28.68 5.45
N THR A 14 1.66 -29.34 4.84
CA THR A 14 2.66 -28.62 4.04
C THR A 14 2.12 -28.13 2.69
N VAL A 15 1.18 -28.86 2.08
CA VAL A 15 0.51 -28.44 0.83
C VAL A 15 -0.41 -27.22 1.05
N LEU A 16 -1.05 -27.12 2.21
CA LEU A 16 -1.90 -25.96 2.53
C LEU A 16 -1.09 -24.68 2.81
N LEU A 17 0.19 -24.80 3.21
CA LEU A 17 1.04 -23.65 3.51
C LEU A 17 1.70 -23.02 2.27
N SER A 18 1.76 -23.70 1.12
CA SER A 18 2.36 -23.13 -0.11
C SER A 18 1.48 -22.10 -0.82
N GLY A 19 0.27 -21.81 -0.32
CA GLY A 19 -0.69 -20.87 -0.92
C GLY A 19 -0.74 -19.47 -0.30
N CYS A 20 -0.19 -19.24 0.89
CA CYS A 20 -0.45 -18.00 1.65
C CYS A 20 0.51 -16.83 1.37
N ALA A 21 1.51 -17.00 0.49
CA ALA A 21 2.47 -15.93 0.17
C ALA A 21 2.60 -15.67 -1.33
N SER A 22 1.57 -15.99 -2.13
CA SER A 22 1.49 -15.45 -3.49
C SER A 22 0.94 -14.03 -3.43
N THR A 23 1.78 -13.11 -2.94
CA THR A 23 1.55 -11.68 -3.14
C THR A 23 1.70 -11.43 -4.62
N GLN A 24 0.58 -11.44 -5.33
CA GLN A 24 0.53 -11.01 -6.72
C GLN A 24 1.04 -9.57 -6.75
N THR A 25 2.27 -9.39 -7.24
CA THR A 25 2.69 -8.07 -7.71
C THR A 25 1.80 -7.78 -8.90
N ALA A 26 0.67 -7.14 -8.64
CA ALA A 26 -0.08 -6.48 -9.69
C ALA A 26 0.90 -5.51 -10.32
N ARG A 27 1.48 -5.91 -11.46
CA ARG A 27 2.20 -4.99 -12.33
C ARG A 27 1.13 -4.00 -12.76
N MET A 28 1.00 -2.91 -12.01
CA MET A 28 0.25 -1.75 -12.45
C MET A 28 0.91 -1.37 -13.75
N SER A 29 0.20 -1.62 -14.85
CA SER A 29 0.52 -1.04 -16.13
C SER A 29 0.58 0.45 -15.89
N ASP A 30 1.79 1.00 -15.95
CA ASP A 30 2.09 2.41 -15.81
C ASP A 30 1.47 3.12 -17.01
N LYS A 31 0.14 3.21 -17.03
CA LYS A 31 -0.54 4.20 -17.82
C LYS A 31 -0.12 5.49 -17.16
N THR A 32 0.92 6.11 -17.71
CA THR A 32 1.40 7.43 -17.32
C THR A 32 0.22 8.38 -17.43
N LEU A 33 -0.56 8.48 -16.35
CA LEU A 33 -1.43 9.60 -16.12
C LEU A 33 -0.45 10.75 -16.08
N ILE A 34 -0.53 11.64 -17.07
CA ILE A 34 0.24 12.87 -17.14
C ILE A 34 -0.05 13.59 -15.82
N GLN A 35 0.79 13.31 -14.82
CA GLN A 35 0.72 13.92 -13.52
C GLN A 35 1.26 15.30 -13.76
N ARG A 36 0.35 16.21 -14.10
CA ARG A 36 0.62 17.65 -14.09
C ARG A 36 1.36 17.90 -12.79
N GLN A 37 2.60 18.37 -12.89
CA GLN A 37 3.53 18.50 -11.78
C GLN A 37 3.05 19.59 -10.81
N THR A 38 1.93 19.31 -10.15
CA THR A 38 1.47 20.05 -8.99
C THR A 38 2.37 19.63 -7.86
N ASP A 39 2.92 20.61 -7.15
CA ASP A 39 3.75 20.41 -5.97
C ASP A 39 2.90 19.72 -4.88
N VAL A 40 2.93 18.39 -4.86
CA VAL A 40 2.20 17.57 -3.90
C VAL A 40 2.92 17.65 -2.56
N ASP A 41 2.15 17.71 -1.48
CA ASP A 41 2.69 17.60 -0.13
C ASP A 41 3.06 16.13 0.16
N GLU A 42 4.27 15.75 -0.27
CA GLU A 42 4.80 14.38 -0.12
C GLU A 42 4.89 13.94 1.35
N VAL A 43 5.14 14.87 2.27
CA VAL A 43 5.24 14.57 3.71
C VAL A 43 3.88 14.15 4.25
N TYR A 44 2.85 14.94 3.95
CA TYR A 44 1.50 14.61 4.36
C TYR A 44 0.99 13.33 3.69
N VAL A 45 1.20 13.18 2.38
CA VAL A 45 0.80 11.98 1.64
C VAL A 45 1.49 10.73 2.20
N GLY A 46 2.79 10.81 2.46
CA GLY A 46 3.57 9.72 3.05
C GLY A 46 3.06 9.31 4.43
N TYR A 47 2.74 10.29 5.28
CA TYR A 47 2.16 10.04 6.60
C TYR A 47 0.82 9.29 6.50
N VAL A 48 -0.11 9.77 5.67
CA VAL A 48 -1.43 9.13 5.50
C VAL A 48 -1.28 7.71 4.95
N ASN A 49 -0.42 7.51 3.95
CA ASN A 49 -0.18 6.19 3.36
C ASN A 49 0.41 5.21 4.39
N ALA A 50 1.31 5.67 5.28
CA ALA A 50 1.88 4.83 6.33
C ALA A 50 0.82 4.36 7.33
N ILE A 51 -0.05 5.27 7.78
CA ILE A 51 -1.16 4.93 8.69
C ILE A 51 -2.17 4.00 8.02
N ALA A 52 -2.51 4.24 6.75
CA ALA A 52 -3.43 3.39 6.01
C ALA A 52 -2.88 1.97 5.84
N LYS A 53 -1.59 1.84 5.50
CA LYS A 53 -0.90 0.55 5.41
C LYS A 53 -0.91 -0.20 6.73
N GLN A 54 -0.66 0.48 7.85
CA GLN A 54 -0.72 -0.14 9.19
C GLN A 54 -2.12 -0.70 9.50
N ARG A 55 -3.16 -0.12 8.91
CA ARG A 55 -4.57 -0.53 9.08
C ARG A 55 -5.08 -1.48 8.00
N GLY A 56 -4.22 -1.92 7.08
CA GLY A 56 -4.63 -2.77 5.96
C GLY A 56 -5.58 -2.09 4.98
N THR A 57 -5.56 -0.76 4.89
CA THR A 57 -6.39 0.04 3.96
C THR A 57 -5.54 0.59 2.83
N GLU A 58 -6.04 0.53 1.60
CA GLU A 58 -5.42 1.15 0.43
C GLU A 58 -5.98 2.57 0.22
N VAL A 59 -5.09 3.53 -0.03
CA VAL A 59 -5.45 4.93 -0.29
C VAL A 59 -5.20 5.25 -1.74
N MET A 60 -6.26 5.66 -2.45
CA MET A 60 -6.18 6.11 -3.84
C MET A 60 -6.44 7.61 -3.91
N TRP A 61 -5.40 8.37 -4.26
CA TRP A 61 -5.46 9.84 -4.29
C TRP A 61 -6.08 10.33 -5.61
N VAL A 62 -7.36 10.75 -5.57
CA VAL A 62 -8.04 11.38 -6.72
C VAL A 62 -7.78 12.90 -6.83
N ASN A 63 -7.37 13.52 -5.73
CA ASN A 63 -6.98 14.93 -5.66
C ASN A 63 -5.92 15.09 -4.54
N PRO A 64 -4.64 14.79 -4.80
CA PRO A 64 -3.62 14.82 -3.77
C PRO A 64 -3.43 16.25 -3.21
N PRO A 65 -3.16 16.38 -1.91
CA PRO A 65 -2.99 17.68 -1.28
C PRO A 65 -1.76 18.39 -1.83
N LYS A 66 -1.91 19.69 -2.12
CA LYS A 66 -0.85 20.55 -2.59
C LYS A 66 -0.06 21.11 -1.41
N LYS A 67 1.24 21.38 -1.60
CA LYS A 67 2.04 22.08 -0.59
C LYS A 67 1.39 23.42 -0.24
N ARG A 68 1.28 23.68 1.07
CA ARG A 68 0.80 24.98 1.56
C ARG A 68 1.91 26.00 1.30
N MET A 69 1.66 26.98 0.44
CA MET A 69 2.52 28.16 0.39
C MET A 69 2.30 28.94 1.67
N SER A 70 3.30 28.98 2.55
CA SER A 70 3.39 29.97 3.62
C SER A 70 3.73 31.32 3.00
N GLY A 71 2.76 31.94 2.31
CA GLY A 71 2.84 33.35 1.96
C GLY A 71 2.64 34.20 3.21
N PRO A 72 3.32 35.35 3.37
CA PRO A 72 3.00 36.27 4.45
C PRO A 72 1.50 36.61 4.34
N ILE A 73 0.76 36.35 5.42
CA ILE A 73 -0.59 36.85 5.60
C ILE A 73 -0.49 38.35 5.37
N ALA A 74 -1.19 38.86 4.36
CA ALA A 74 -1.09 40.25 3.92
C ALA A 74 -0.94 41.18 5.12
N ALA A 75 0.25 41.79 5.26
CA ALA A 75 0.41 42.96 6.10
C ALA A 75 -0.52 44.02 5.51
N THR A 76 -1.69 44.14 6.09
CA THR A 76 -2.67 45.15 5.73
C THR A 76 -2.09 46.49 6.21
N PRO A 77 -2.13 47.55 5.36
CA PRO A 77 -1.37 48.80 5.55
C PRO A 77 -1.66 49.52 6.87
#